data_AF-A0A2W7BXG7-F1
#
_entry.id   AF-A0A2W7BXG7-F1
#
_cell.length_a   1.000
_cell.length_b   1.000
_cell.length_c   1.000
_cell.angle_alpha   90.00
_cell.angle_beta   90.00
_cell.angle_gamma   90.00
#
_symmetry.space_group_name_H-M   'P 1'
#
loop_
_entity.id
_entity.type
_entity.pdbx_description
1 polymer ?
#
loop_
_entity_poly.entity_id
_entity_poly.type
_entity_poly.pdbx_seq_one_letter_code
_entity_poly.pdbx_strand_id
1 'polypeptide(L)'
;DCCLSSHCIEHQPDLIRHLNQVARILVPTGRYLLIIPDKRYCFDHFIPESSIADFINARGNRVHSAKSVIEHIALTTHNDPVRHWIGDHGVPKFRHDLTTVSSAMSAHDNSGGAYIDVHAWQFTPQSFRSGIEALSNLGLIGLDVEQVYSTPHNTFEFCAILKRRTSAG
;
A
#
# COMPACT_ATOMS: atom_id res chain seq x y z
N ASP A 1 1.65 -1.19 -24.66
CA ASP A 1 0.82 -0.39 -23.73
C ASP A 1 1.36 -0.41 -22.33
N CYS A 2 1.05 0.64 -21.58
CA CYS A 2 1.33 0.70 -20.15
C CYS A 2 0.15 1.32 -19.39
N CYS A 3 -0.01 0.91 -18.14
CA CYS A 3 -0.79 1.61 -17.13
C CYS A 3 0.21 2.17 -16.11
N LEU A 4 -0.04 3.36 -15.58
CA LEU A 4 0.80 3.99 -14.57
C LEU A 4 -0.05 4.46 -13.39
N SER A 5 0.44 4.22 -12.19
CA SER A 5 -0.11 4.78 -10.96
C SER A 5 1.00 5.35 -10.09
N SER A 6 0.69 6.41 -9.35
CA SER A 6 1.56 7.01 -8.35
C SER A 6 0.69 7.30 -7.14
N HIS A 7 1.12 6.83 -5.97
CA HIS A 7 0.39 6.99 -4.70
C HIS A 7 -1.09 6.58 -4.82
N CYS A 8 -1.33 5.30 -5.07
CA CYS A 8 -2.65 4.81 -5.45
C CYS A 8 -2.95 3.43 -4.88
N ILE A 9 -1.98 2.51 -4.91
CA ILE A 9 -2.23 1.15 -4.46
C ILE A 9 -2.54 1.10 -2.97
N GLU A 10 -1.83 1.89 -2.15
CA GLU A 10 -2.00 2.05 -0.72
C GLU A 10 -3.38 2.58 -0.34
N HIS A 11 -4.05 3.29 -1.25
CA HIS A 11 -5.43 3.77 -1.07
C HIS A 11 -6.49 2.76 -1.52
N GLN A 12 -6.11 1.60 -2.07
CA GLN A 12 -7.10 0.61 -2.53
C GLN A 12 -7.67 -0.19 -1.36
N PRO A 13 -8.99 -0.23 -1.15
CA PRO A 13 -9.60 -1.09 -0.12
C PRO A 13 -9.43 -2.58 -0.38
N ASP A 14 -9.27 -2.98 -1.65
CA ASP A 14 -9.08 -4.36 -2.11
C ASP A 14 -7.96 -4.37 -3.17
N LEU A 15 -6.73 -4.63 -2.71
CA LEU A 15 -5.54 -4.63 -3.57
C LEU A 15 -5.62 -5.68 -4.68
N ILE A 16 -6.12 -6.88 -4.37
CA ILE A 16 -6.23 -7.99 -5.33
C ILE A 16 -7.20 -7.62 -6.45
N ARG A 17 -8.34 -7.02 -6.12
CA ARG A 17 -9.31 -6.56 -7.12
C ARG A 17 -8.70 -5.49 -8.01
N HIS A 18 -8.00 -4.50 -7.43
CA HIS A 18 -7.34 -3.44 -8.18
C HIS A 18 -6.31 -3.98 -9.18
N LEU A 19 -5.39 -4.82 -8.71
CA LEU A 19 -4.36 -5.43 -9.57
C LEU A 19 -4.98 -6.23 -10.73
N ASN A 20 -6.07 -6.95 -10.47
CA ASN A 20 -6.80 -7.67 -11.53
C ASN A 20 -7.57 -6.73 -12.48
N GLN A 21 -8.06 -5.58 -12.01
CA GLN A 21 -8.64 -4.56 -12.90
C GLN A 21 -7.59 -4.03 -13.87
N VAL A 22 -6.39 -3.73 -13.37
CA VAL A 22 -5.26 -3.30 -14.21
C VAL A 22 -4.86 -4.40 -15.19
N ALA A 23 -4.73 -5.65 -14.73
CA ALA A 23 -4.37 -6.78 -15.60
C ALA A 23 -5.33 -6.96 -16.79
N ARG A 24 -6.64 -6.71 -16.58
CA ARG A 24 -7.67 -6.86 -17.62
C ARG A 24 -7.59 -5.80 -18.73
N ILE A 25 -7.14 -4.60 -18.42
CA ILE A 25 -7.06 -3.50 -19.39
C ILE A 25 -5.72 -3.46 -20.15
N LEU A 26 -4.70 -4.15 -19.64
CA LEU A 26 -3.40 -4.25 -20.32
C LEU A 26 -3.47 -5.24 -21.49
N VAL A 27 -2.74 -4.99 -22.57
CA VAL A 27 -2.47 -6.00 -23.62
C VAL A 27 -1.55 -7.11 -23.08
N PRO A 28 -1.41 -8.27 -23.76
CA PRO A 28 -0.59 -9.39 -23.28
C PRO A 28 0.87 -9.04 -22.93
N THR A 29 1.47 -8.08 -23.63
CA THR A 29 2.85 -7.58 -23.38
C THR A 29 2.87 -6.28 -22.56
N GLY A 30 1.71 -5.88 -22.02
CA GLY A 30 1.52 -4.63 -21.30
C GLY A 30 2.12 -4.66 -19.90
N ARG A 31 2.49 -3.47 -19.43
CA ARG A 31 3.16 -3.25 -18.13
C ARG A 31 2.38 -2.30 -17.25
N TYR A 32 2.41 -2.57 -15.95
CA TYR A 32 1.92 -1.67 -14.93
C TYR A 32 3.12 -1.06 -14.20
N LEU A 33 3.25 0.26 -14.30
CA LEU A 33 4.31 1.06 -13.70
C LEU A 33 3.75 1.68 -12.40
N LEU A 34 4.43 1.45 -11.28
CA LEU A 34 4.00 1.93 -9.98
C LEU A 34 5.06 2.82 -9.33
N ILE A 35 4.62 3.92 -8.72
CA ILE A 35 5.38 4.72 -7.77
C ILE A 35 4.68 4.58 -6.42
N ILE A 36 5.38 4.02 -5.43
CA ILE A 36 4.80 3.51 -4.18
C ILE A 36 5.55 4.15 -3.00
N PRO A 37 4.84 4.64 -1.96
CA PRO A 37 5.49 5.02 -0.71
C PRO A 37 6.30 3.86 -0.12
N ASP A 38 7.56 4.12 0.20
CA ASP A 38 8.34 3.30 1.10
C ASP A 38 8.01 3.72 2.53
N LYS A 39 7.30 2.85 3.25
CA LYS A 39 6.88 3.11 4.63
C LYS A 39 8.02 3.57 5.53
N ARG A 40 9.26 3.15 5.26
CA ARG A 40 10.43 3.45 6.12
C ARG A 40 10.73 4.94 6.16
N TYR A 41 10.38 5.66 5.10
CA TYR A 41 10.80 7.03 4.86
C TYR A 41 9.63 8.00 4.65
N CYS A 42 8.41 7.59 5.01
CA CYS A 42 7.22 8.44 5.01
C CYS A 42 6.52 8.41 6.37
N PHE A 43 5.39 9.13 6.47
CA PHE A 43 4.58 9.18 7.68
C PHE A 43 4.09 7.82 8.19
N ASP A 44 4.09 6.75 7.37
CA ASP A 44 3.71 5.38 7.76
C ASP A 44 4.81 4.62 8.52
N HIS A 45 5.92 5.28 8.87
CA HIS A 45 7.09 4.65 9.49
C HIS A 45 6.77 3.62 10.59
N PHE A 46 5.87 3.96 11.51
CA PHE A 46 5.53 3.12 12.65
C PHE A 46 4.41 2.10 12.40
N ILE A 47 3.74 2.16 11.25
CA ILE A 47 2.73 1.16 10.87
C ILE A 47 3.49 -0.11 10.40
N PRO A 48 3.08 -1.34 10.75
CA PRO A 48 3.72 -2.56 10.26
C PRO A 48 3.62 -2.72 8.73
N GLU A 49 4.52 -3.51 8.12
CA GLU A 49 4.36 -3.92 6.71
C GLU A 49 3.09 -4.75 6.54
N SER A 50 2.40 -4.57 5.42
CA SER A 50 1.21 -5.38 5.11
C SER A 50 1.58 -6.83 4.79
N SER A 51 0.83 -7.75 5.35
CA SER A 51 1.03 -9.20 5.16
C SER A 51 0.16 -9.76 4.04
N ILE A 52 0.48 -10.97 3.59
CA ILE A 52 -0.37 -11.70 2.64
C ILE A 52 -1.78 -11.95 3.18
N ALA A 53 -1.92 -12.15 4.49
CA ALA A 53 -3.22 -12.33 5.13
C ALA A 53 -4.07 -11.06 5.04
N ASP A 54 -3.45 -9.88 5.15
CA ASP A 54 -4.14 -8.60 4.99
C ASP A 54 -4.74 -8.47 3.58
N PHE A 55 -3.96 -8.78 2.54
CA PHE A 55 -4.45 -8.73 1.15
C PHE A 55 -5.62 -9.69 0.91
N ILE A 56 -5.53 -10.92 1.43
CA ILE A 56 -6.56 -11.94 1.25
C ILE A 56 -7.85 -11.60 2.00
N ASN A 57 -7.73 -11.06 3.22
CA ASN A 57 -8.86 -10.67 4.06
C ASN A 57 -9.61 -9.46 3.50
N ALA A 58 -8.93 -8.59 2.76
CA ALA A 58 -9.52 -7.38 2.20
C ALA A 58 -10.35 -7.61 0.93
N ARG A 59 -10.38 -8.84 0.41
CA ARG A 59 -11.15 -9.16 -0.80
C ARG A 59 -12.63 -8.86 -0.61
N GLY A 60 -13.21 -8.14 -1.57
CA GLY A 60 -14.60 -7.74 -1.54
C GLY A 60 -14.85 -6.39 -0.86
N ASN A 61 -13.87 -5.84 -0.16
CA ASN A 61 -14.00 -4.53 0.45
C ASN A 61 -14.27 -3.45 -0.62
N ARG A 62 -15.06 -2.45 -0.23
CA ARG A 62 -15.39 -1.27 -1.03
C ARG A 62 -14.94 0.02 -0.35
N VAL A 63 -14.70 -0.05 0.96
CA VAL A 63 -14.20 1.00 1.81
C VAL A 63 -13.14 0.42 2.75
N HIS A 64 -12.33 1.30 3.32
CA HIS A 64 -11.26 0.92 4.23
C HIS A 64 -11.78 0.34 5.54
N SER A 65 -11.04 -0.62 6.08
CA SER A 65 -11.38 -1.25 7.35
C SER A 65 -11.11 -0.33 8.54
N ALA A 66 -11.75 -0.60 9.68
CA ALA A 66 -11.43 0.08 10.95
C ALA A 66 -9.94 0.03 11.27
N LYS A 67 -9.28 -1.12 11.01
CA LYS A 67 -7.83 -1.28 11.17
C LYS A 67 -7.06 -0.22 10.38
N SER A 68 -7.33 -0.12 9.07
CA SER A 68 -6.65 0.83 8.17
C SER A 68 -6.86 2.29 8.61
N VAL A 69 -8.08 2.65 9.02
CA VAL A 69 -8.40 4.00 9.50
C VAL A 69 -7.66 4.32 10.80
N ILE A 70 -7.66 3.39 11.76
CA ILE A 70 -6.97 3.58 13.05
C ILE A 70 -5.46 3.66 12.85
N GLU A 71 -4.86 2.75 12.09
CA GLU A 71 -3.42 2.73 11.83
C GLU A 71 -2.98 4.04 11.16
N HIS A 72 -3.63 4.47 10.09
CA HIS A 72 -3.24 5.69 9.38
C HIS A 72 -3.44 6.96 10.22
N ILE A 73 -4.54 7.09 10.97
CA ILE A 73 -4.78 8.30 11.76
C ILE A 73 -3.88 8.37 12.99
N ALA A 74 -3.70 7.24 13.70
CA ALA A 74 -3.07 7.24 15.02
C ALA A 74 -1.57 6.87 15.02
N LEU A 75 -1.12 6.03 14.08
CA LEU A 75 0.26 5.51 14.08
C LEU A 75 1.18 6.30 13.13
N THR A 76 0.66 7.28 12.39
CA THR A 76 1.49 8.10 11.50
C THR A 76 2.38 9.08 12.27
N THR A 77 3.45 9.53 11.60
CA THR A 77 4.40 10.54 12.10
C THR A 77 4.62 11.67 11.06
N HIS A 78 5.73 12.41 11.13
CA HIS A 78 6.11 13.40 10.12
C HIS A 78 6.41 12.74 8.77
N ASN A 79 6.34 13.53 7.68
CA ASN A 79 6.61 13.05 6.31
C ASN A 79 7.87 13.71 5.74
N ASP A 80 8.98 13.60 6.48
CA ASP A 80 10.26 14.18 6.07
C ASP A 80 11.24 13.05 5.76
N PRO A 81 11.48 12.72 4.47
CA PRO A 81 12.35 11.62 4.11
C PRO A 81 13.78 11.83 4.61
N VAL A 82 14.32 13.05 4.51
CA VAL A 82 15.71 13.32 4.89
C VAL A 82 15.93 13.00 6.36
N ARG A 83 14.98 13.39 7.22
CA ARG A 83 15.00 13.05 8.66
C ARG A 83 14.95 11.54 8.88
N HIS A 84 14.06 10.82 8.18
CA HIS A 84 14.00 9.37 8.29
C HIS A 84 15.31 8.68 7.86
N TRP A 85 15.96 9.16 6.80
CA TRP A 85 17.24 8.60 6.33
C TRP A 85 18.40 8.78 7.33
N ILE A 86 18.35 9.79 8.20
CA ILE A 86 19.33 9.99 9.28
C ILE A 86 18.91 9.36 10.62
N GLY A 87 17.83 8.57 10.64
CA GLY A 87 17.33 7.89 11.83
C GLY A 87 16.43 8.73 12.75
N ASP A 88 16.04 9.93 12.33
CA ASP A 88 15.03 10.73 13.01
C ASP A 88 13.65 10.40 12.43
N HIS A 89 12.90 9.58 13.16
CA HIS A 89 11.54 9.17 12.78
C HIS A 89 10.44 9.84 13.61
N GLY A 90 10.80 10.73 14.54
CA GLY A 90 9.86 11.27 15.51
C GLY A 90 9.20 10.17 16.36
N VAL A 91 7.91 10.36 16.65
CA VAL A 91 7.06 9.38 17.34
C VAL A 91 5.69 9.31 16.65
N PRO A 92 4.94 8.20 16.80
CA PRO A 92 3.59 8.12 16.25
C PRO A 92 2.62 9.05 16.98
N LYS A 93 1.64 9.61 16.28
CA LYS A 93 0.68 10.60 16.81
C LYS A 93 0.03 10.20 18.13
N PHE A 94 -0.35 8.94 18.30
CA PHE A 94 -1.00 8.46 19.53
C PHE A 94 -0.13 8.61 20.79
N ARG A 95 1.20 8.70 20.65
CA ARG A 95 2.12 8.94 21.78
C ARG A 95 2.10 10.39 22.25
N HIS A 96 1.75 11.33 21.38
CA HIS A 96 1.54 12.73 21.73
C HIS A 96 0.13 12.97 22.26
N ASP A 97 -0.85 12.31 21.63
CA ASP A 97 -2.25 12.51 21.92
C ASP A 97 -3.04 11.21 21.70
N LEU A 98 -3.40 10.54 22.80
CA LEU A 98 -4.21 9.32 22.74
C LEU A 98 -5.60 9.54 22.14
N THR A 99 -6.11 10.78 22.13
CA THR A 99 -7.42 11.08 21.55
C THR A 99 -7.46 10.88 20.03
N THR A 100 -6.29 10.76 19.37
CA THR A 100 -6.23 10.40 17.95
C THR A 100 -6.82 9.02 17.69
N VAL A 101 -6.66 8.08 18.63
CA VAL A 101 -7.21 6.71 18.50
C VAL A 101 -8.73 6.73 18.61
N SER A 102 -9.28 7.40 19.62
CA SER A 102 -10.73 7.51 19.79
C SER A 102 -11.39 8.30 18.66
N SER A 103 -10.70 9.32 18.15
CA SER A 103 -11.14 10.08 16.97
C SER A 103 -11.17 9.23 15.71
N ALA A 104 -10.16 8.37 15.50
CA ALA A 104 -10.11 7.46 14.36
C ALA A 104 -11.24 6.41 14.39
N MET A 105 -11.49 5.83 15.57
CA MET A 105 -12.63 4.91 15.79
C MET A 105 -13.95 5.62 15.50
N SER A 106 -14.15 6.81 16.07
CA SER A 106 -15.36 7.60 15.88
C SER A 106 -15.56 7.99 14.41
N ALA A 107 -14.49 8.33 13.69
CA ALA A 107 -14.55 8.65 12.27
C ALA A 107 -15.02 7.46 11.43
N HIS A 108 -14.48 6.26 11.69
CA HIS A 108 -14.92 5.03 11.03
C HIS A 108 -16.38 4.69 11.35
N ASP A 109 -16.77 4.70 12.62
CA ASP A 109 -18.11 4.28 13.06
C ASP A 109 -19.19 5.25 12.55
N ASN A 110 -18.89 6.55 12.54
CA ASN A 110 -19.81 7.58 12.04
C ASN A 110 -19.80 7.73 10.51
N SER A 111 -18.92 7.02 9.79
CA SER A 111 -18.86 7.10 8.33
C SER A 111 -20.10 6.55 7.65
N GLY A 112 -20.87 5.69 8.32
CA GLY A 112 -22.00 4.98 7.71
C GLY A 112 -21.58 4.11 6.52
N GLY A 113 -20.31 3.69 6.45
CA GLY A 113 -19.75 2.97 5.30
C GLY A 113 -19.32 3.89 4.15
N ALA A 114 -19.14 5.19 4.39
CA ALA A 114 -18.52 6.10 3.45
C ALA A 114 -17.01 5.84 3.32
N TYR A 115 -16.45 6.16 2.15
CA TYR A 115 -15.01 6.08 1.93
C TYR A 115 -14.27 7.15 2.74
N ILE A 116 -13.25 6.74 3.50
CA ILE A 116 -12.34 7.63 4.22
C ILE A 116 -10.95 7.42 3.60
N ASP A 117 -10.34 8.50 3.11
CA ASP A 117 -9.06 8.38 2.41
C ASP A 117 -7.90 8.13 3.39
N VAL A 118 -7.38 6.90 3.40
CA VAL A 118 -6.28 6.44 4.25
C VAL A 118 -5.42 5.41 3.52
N HIS A 119 -4.19 5.22 3.99
CA HIS A 119 -3.35 4.13 3.51
C HIS A 119 -3.74 2.80 4.19
N ALA A 120 -4.22 1.85 3.40
CA ALA A 120 -4.44 0.48 3.83
C ALA A 120 -3.20 -0.41 3.72
N TRP A 121 -2.24 -0.06 2.83
CA TRP A 121 -1.07 -0.90 2.58
C TRP A 121 0.25 -0.17 2.79
N GLN A 122 1.17 -0.83 3.49
CA GLN A 122 2.49 -0.31 3.82
C GLN A 122 3.55 -1.26 3.29
N PHE A 123 4.43 -0.72 2.45
CA PHE A 123 5.42 -1.49 1.73
C PHE A 123 6.83 -0.97 1.95
N THR A 124 7.78 -1.90 1.98
CA THR A 124 9.15 -1.68 1.53
C THR A 124 9.28 -2.28 0.13
N PRO A 125 10.34 -1.97 -0.64
CA PRO A 125 10.58 -2.63 -1.92
C PRO A 125 10.57 -4.16 -1.82
N GLN A 126 11.15 -4.69 -0.74
CA GLN A 126 11.21 -6.14 -0.52
C GLN A 126 9.84 -6.72 -0.13
N SER A 127 9.11 -6.09 0.78
CA SER A 127 7.80 -6.60 1.20
C SER A 127 6.77 -6.52 0.07
N PHE A 128 6.82 -5.48 -0.76
CA PHE A 128 6.03 -5.38 -1.99
C PHE A 128 6.34 -6.54 -2.94
N ARG A 129 7.62 -6.76 -3.27
CA ARG A 129 8.03 -7.88 -4.13
C ARG A 129 7.48 -9.20 -3.61
N SER A 130 7.75 -9.53 -2.35
CA SER A 130 7.34 -10.80 -1.75
C SER A 130 5.82 -10.96 -1.72
N GLY A 131 5.08 -9.90 -1.41
CA GLY A 131 3.62 -9.90 -1.42
C GLY A 131 3.03 -10.16 -2.82
N ILE A 132 3.51 -9.43 -3.82
CA ILE A 132 3.02 -9.58 -5.20
C ILE A 132 3.40 -10.94 -5.80
N GLU A 133 4.64 -11.40 -5.59
CA GLU A 133 5.08 -12.73 -6.04
C GLU A 133 4.23 -13.84 -5.41
N ALA A 134 3.92 -13.73 -4.11
CA ALA A 134 3.06 -14.70 -3.44
C ALA A 134 1.62 -14.69 -4.00
N LEU A 135 1.02 -13.51 -4.20
CA LEU A 135 -0.31 -13.40 -4.83
C LEU A 135 -0.33 -13.97 -6.26
N SER A 136 0.72 -13.72 -7.05
CA SER A 136 0.84 -14.26 -8.41
C SER A 136 0.98 -15.79 -8.40
N ASN A 137 1.86 -16.33 -7.56
CA ASN A 137 2.10 -17.78 -7.45
C ASN A 137 0.86 -18.54 -6.96
N LEU A 138 0.01 -17.91 -6.14
CA LEU A 138 -1.28 -18.45 -5.72
C LEU A 138 -2.38 -18.32 -6.81
N GLY A 139 -2.08 -17.69 -7.95
CA GLY A 139 -3.05 -17.44 -9.02
C GLY A 139 -4.13 -16.42 -8.66
N LEU A 140 -3.90 -15.58 -7.65
CA LEU A 140 -4.88 -14.60 -7.17
C LEU A 140 -4.86 -13.30 -7.99
N ILE A 141 -3.77 -13.02 -8.71
CA ILE A 141 -3.62 -11.85 -9.58
C ILE A 141 -3.10 -12.23 -10.97
N GLY A 142 -3.52 -11.49 -12.00
CA GLY A 142 -3.06 -11.64 -13.38
C GLY A 142 -1.77 -10.88 -13.73
N LEU A 143 -0.90 -10.61 -12.76
CA LEU A 143 0.32 -9.82 -12.91
C LEU A 143 1.52 -10.53 -12.28
N ASP A 144 2.68 -10.41 -12.91
CA ASP A 144 3.97 -10.88 -12.38
C ASP A 144 4.89 -9.70 -12.10
N VAL A 145 5.76 -9.84 -11.09
CA VAL A 145 6.84 -8.87 -10.87
C VAL A 145 7.85 -8.95 -12.02
N GLU A 146 8.05 -7.83 -12.72
CA GLU A 146 9.14 -7.68 -13.71
C GLU A 146 10.35 -7.03 -13.04
N GLN A 147 10.14 -5.93 -12.31
CA GLN A 147 11.21 -5.20 -11.63
C GLN A 147 10.69 -4.49 -10.38
N VAL A 148 11.53 -4.40 -9.33
CA VAL A 148 11.31 -3.52 -8.17
C VAL A 148 12.62 -2.82 -7.89
N TYR A 149 12.59 -1.50 -7.82
CA TYR A 149 13.78 -0.67 -7.59
C TYR A 149 13.92 -0.35 -6.10
N SER A 150 15.16 -0.12 -5.68
CA SER A 150 15.43 0.44 -4.36
C SER A 150 14.96 1.88 -4.27
N THR A 151 14.50 2.29 -3.10
CA THR A 151 14.16 3.68 -2.77
C THR A 151 15.41 4.56 -2.93
N PRO A 152 15.36 5.61 -3.77
CA PRO A 152 16.44 6.57 -3.87
C PRO A 152 16.75 7.23 -2.52
N HIS A 153 18.03 7.54 -2.30
CA HIS A 153 18.46 8.18 -1.06
C HIS A 153 17.77 9.54 -0.87
N ASN A 154 17.40 9.87 0.38
CA ASN A 154 16.65 11.09 0.74
C ASN A 154 15.27 11.24 0.10
N THR A 155 14.71 10.19 -0.50
CA THR A 155 13.31 10.16 -0.96
C THR A 155 12.48 9.18 -0.14
N PHE A 156 11.17 9.16 -0.37
CA PHE A 156 10.23 8.31 0.35
C PHE A 156 9.47 7.31 -0.52
N GLU A 157 9.84 7.15 -1.79
CA GLU A 157 9.09 6.33 -2.74
C GLU A 157 10.02 5.48 -3.60
N PHE A 158 9.52 4.31 -3.98
CA PHE A 158 10.21 3.39 -4.88
C PHE A 158 9.33 3.08 -6.09
N CYS A 159 9.99 2.66 -7.17
CA CYS A 159 9.31 2.27 -8.39
C CYS A 159 9.21 0.74 -8.52
N ALA A 160 8.14 0.27 -9.14
CA ALA A 160 7.99 -1.13 -9.53
C ALA A 160 7.36 -1.25 -10.92
N ILE A 161 7.68 -2.35 -11.59
CA ILE A 161 7.11 -2.74 -12.87
C ILE A 161 6.52 -4.13 -12.71
N LEU A 162 5.23 -4.25 -12.95
CA LEU A 162 4.54 -5.53 -13.09
C LEU A 162 4.21 -5.76 -14.57
N LYS A 163 4.28 -7.00 -15.02
CA LYS A 163 3.89 -7.40 -16.38
C LYS A 163 2.62 -8.23 -16.35
N ARG A 164 1.79 -8.13 -17.40
CA ARG A 164 0.62 -9.01 -17.55
C ARG A 164 1.09 -10.46 -17.63
N ARG A 165 0.46 -11.32 -16.82
CA ARG A 165 0.71 -12.76 -16.88
C ARG A 165 0.07 -13.32 -18.14
N THR A 166 0.85 -14.02 -18.96
CA THR A 166 0.32 -14.83 -20.05
C THR A 166 -0.17 -16.15 -19.48
N SER A 167 -1.38 -16.57 -19.79
CA SER A 167 -1.85 -17.92 -19.49
C SER A 167 -0.81 -18.92 -20.01
N ALA A 168 -0.41 -19.89 -19.19
CA ALA A 168 0.21 -21.08 -19.74
C ALA A 168 -0.81 -21.69 -20.70
N GLY A 169 -0.41 -21.85 -21.97
CA GLY A 169 -1.21 -22.57 -22.97
C GLY A 169 -1.36 -24.04 -22.60
#